data_AF-X1BJ15-F1
#
_entry.id   AF-X1BJ15-F1
#
_cell.length_a   1.000
_cell.length_b   1.000
_cell.length_c   1.000
_cell.angle_alpha   90.00
_cell.angle_beta   90.00
_cell.angle_gamma   90.00
#
_symmetry.space_group_name_H-M   'P 1'
#
loop_
_entity.id
_entity.type
_entity.pdbx_description
1 polymer ?
#
loop_
_entity_poly.entity_id
_entity_poly.type
_entity_poly.pdbx_seq_one_letter_code
_entity_poly.pdbx_strand_id
1 'polypeptide(L)' 'EKFNRVVVLRGTKIMDIPIEEAVKQIKYVDKELYELSKLFY' A
#
# COMPACT_ATOMS: atom_id res chain seq x y z
N GLU A 1 19.04 17.81 0.73
CA GLU A 1 17.66 17.28 0.67
C GLU A 1 17.68 15.85 0.16
N LYS A 2 16.72 15.00 0.59
CA LYS A 2 16.57 13.63 0.07
C LYS A 2 15.51 13.64 -1.02
N PHE A 3 15.93 13.60 -2.27
CA PHE A 3 15.06 13.51 -3.44
C PHE A 3 14.77 12.03 -3.82
N ASN A 4 13.71 11.78 -4.58
CA ASN A 4 13.30 10.46 -5.08
C ASN A 4 12.97 9.43 -3.99
N ARG A 5 12.47 9.89 -2.85
CA ARG A 5 12.03 9.02 -1.75
C ARG A 5 10.60 9.34 -1.34
N VAL A 6 9.92 8.33 -0.82
CA VAL A 6 8.53 8.41 -0.38
C VAL A 6 8.37 7.71 0.95
N VAL A 7 7.51 8.28 1.79
CA VAL A 7 7.11 7.65 3.06
C VAL A 7 5.93 6.72 2.80
N VAL A 8 6.04 5.47 3.25
CA VAL A 8 5.00 4.45 3.11
C VAL A 8 4.61 3.88 4.46
N LEU A 9 3.38 3.38 4.54
CA LEU A 9 2.89 2.57 5.66
C LEU A 9 2.88 1.10 5.21
N ARG A 10 3.69 0.26 5.84
CA ARG A 10 3.70 -1.20 5.60
C ARG A 10 3.25 -1.91 6.87
N GLY A 11 2.01 -2.37 6.88
CA GLY A 11 1.34 -2.86 8.08
C GLY A 11 1.22 -1.74 9.11
N THR A 12 1.89 -1.88 10.26
CA THR A 12 1.90 -0.88 11.34
C THR A 12 3.15 0.00 11.37
N LYS A 13 4.05 -0.12 10.39
CA LYS A 13 5.34 0.59 10.38
C LYS A 13 5.39 1.67 9.30
N ILE A 14 5.90 2.84 9.69
CA ILE A 14 6.20 3.95 8.78
C ILE A 14 7.64 3.81 8.30
N MET A 15 7.84 3.87 6.99
CA MET A 15 9.15 3.66 6.35
C MET A 15 9.41 4.71 5.28
N ASP A 16 10.66 5.15 5.16
CA ASP A 16 11.15 6.00 4.06
C ASP A 16 11.85 5.10 3.04
N ILE A 17 11.31 4.98 1.81
CA ILE A 17 11.82 4.11 0.74
C ILE A 17 12.05 4.88 -0.59
N PRO A 18 12.89 4.37 -1.50
CA PRO A 18 13.00 4.90 -2.86
C PRO A 18 11.68 4.80 -3.63
N ILE A 19 11.38 5.79 -4.46
CA ILE A 19 10.10 5.83 -5.21
C ILE A 19 9.95 4.66 -6.19
N GLU A 20 11.06 4.16 -6.75
CA GLU A 20 11.08 3.02 -7.67
C GLU A 20 10.61 1.74 -6.98
N GLU A 21 10.90 1.58 -5.68
CA GLU A 21 10.42 0.45 -4.88
C GLU A 21 8.91 0.57 -4.64
N ALA A 22 8.41 1.79 -4.43
CA ALA A 22 7.00 2.05 -4.15
C ALA A 22 6.07 1.77 -5.34
N VAL A 23 6.57 1.95 -6.57
CA VAL A 23 5.79 1.77 -7.82
C VAL A 23 6.01 0.40 -8.48
N LYS A 24 6.86 -0.45 -7.90
CA LYS A 24 7.24 -1.74 -8.48
C LYS A 24 6.08 -2.72 -8.65
N GLN A 25 5.03 -2.58 -7.84
CA GLN A 25 3.86 -3.46 -7.86
C GLN A 25 2.57 -2.65 -7.95
N ILE A 26 1.60 -3.20 -8.70
CA ILE A 26 0.25 -2.66 -8.77
C ILE A 26 -0.44 -2.91 -7.42
N LYS A 27 -1.15 -1.91 -6.91
CA LYS A 27 -1.96 -2.06 -5.69
C LYS A 27 -3.24 -2.83 -6.03
N TYR A 28 -3.49 -3.92 -5.30
CA TYR A 28 -4.71 -4.70 -5.40
C TYR A 28 -5.61 -4.45 -4.19
N VAL A 29 -6.91 -4.63 -4.39
CA VAL A 29 -7.89 -4.67 -3.31
C VAL A 29 -7.92 -6.08 -2.74
N ASP A 30 -8.11 -6.20 -1.43
CA ASP A 30 -8.33 -7.49 -0.77
C ASP A 30 -9.69 -8.07 -1.21
N LYS A 31 -9.64 -9.18 -1.94
CA LYS A 31 -10.84 -9.82 -2.50
C LYS A 31 -11.70 -10.45 -1.41
N GLU A 32 -11.09 -11.01 -0.36
CA GLU A 32 -11.84 -11.64 0.73
C GLU A 32 -12.63 -10.59 1.51
N LEU A 33 -11.97 -9.46 1.79
CA LEU A 33 -12.62 -8.31 2.42
C LEU A 33 -13.76 -7.74 1.55
N TYR A 34 -13.53 -7.63 0.25
CA TYR A 34 -14.55 -7.16 -0.69
C TYR A 34 -15.79 -8.08 -0.71
N GLU A 35 -15.60 -9.40 -0.83
CA GLU A 35 -16.73 -10.35 -0.80
C GLU A 35 -17.45 -10.35 0.55
N LEU A 36 -16.71 -10.24 1.67
CA LEU A 36 -17.31 -10.10 3.00
C LEU A 36 -18.19 -8.86 3.10
N SER A 37 -17.77 -7.74 2.51
CA SER A 37 -18.54 -6.49 2.57
C SER A 37 -19.93 -6.61 1.92
N LYS A 38 -20.10 -7.45 0.89
CA LYS A 38 -21.40 -7.70 0.24
C LYS A 38 -22.43 -8.43 1.11
N LEU A 39 -22.01 -9.02 2.22
CA LEU A 39 -22.94 -9.63 3.18
C LEU A 39 -23.62 -8.55 4.05
N PHE A 40 -22.94 -7.43 4.26
CA PHE A 40 -23.37 -6.37 5.18
C PHE A 40 -24.05 -5.19 4.47
N TYR A 41 -23.95 -5.07 3.14
CA TYR A 41 -24.50 -4.02 2.29
C TYR A 41 -25.16 -4.60 1.05
#